data_AF-A0A2M7L6Y1-F1
#
_entry.id   AF-A0A2M7L6Y1-F1
#
_cell.length_a   1.000
_cell.length_b   1.000
_cell.length_c   1.000
_cell.angle_alpha   90.00
_cell.angle_beta   90.00
_cell.angle_gamma   90.00
#
_symmetry.space_group_name_H-M   'P 1'
#
loop_
_entity.id
_entity.type
_entity.pdbx_description
1 polymer ?
#
loop_
_entity_poly.entity_id
_entity_poly.type
_entity_poly.pdbx_seq_one_letter_code
_entity_poly.pdbx_strand_id
1 'polypeptide(L)'
;MLEAILGQPHTPSLLPLRRGGNAQWLGWGAKASAKRAAWYAKYSGGRAIQLEDGFLRSFGTGEHFPPLSLVVDDHGIYYDSTRPSALETLLAFSVDVLEGIADDVKRAKALVL
;
A
#
# COMPACT_ATOMS: atom_id res chain seq x y z
N MET A 1 4.52 13.58 4.53
CA MET A 1 4.19 13.04 3.19
C MET A 1 3.38 11.76 3.28
N LEU A 2 3.90 10.68 3.88
CA LEU A 2 3.14 9.43 4.02
C LEU A 2 1.81 9.62 4.77
N GLU A 3 1.74 10.52 5.75
CA GLU A 3 0.49 10.87 6.45
C GLU A 3 -0.54 11.51 5.53
N ALA A 4 -0.10 12.33 4.57
CA ALA A 4 -0.99 12.99 3.62
C ALA A 4 -1.64 11.98 2.66
N ILE A 5 -0.91 10.92 2.30
CA ILE A 5 -1.41 9.87 1.39
C ILE A 5 -2.26 8.84 2.15
N LEU A 6 -1.83 8.44 3.36
CA LEU A 6 -2.58 7.47 4.17
C LEU A 6 -3.79 8.07 4.89
N GLY A 7 -3.89 9.40 4.96
CA GLY A 7 -4.98 10.11 5.64
C GLY A 7 -5.02 9.93 7.15
N GLN A 8 -3.98 9.34 7.75
CA GLN A 8 -3.90 9.03 9.18
C GLN A 8 -2.46 9.16 9.71
N PRO A 9 -2.29 9.58 10.98
CA PRO A 9 -0.98 9.71 11.59
C PRO A 9 -0.33 8.34 11.79
N HIS A 10 0.99 8.30 11.66
CA HIS A 10 1.77 7.09 11.92
C HIS A 10 3.07 7.43 12.65
N THR A 11 3.55 6.50 13.45
CA THR A 11 4.75 6.68 14.26
C THR A 11 5.78 5.64 13.89
N PRO A 12 7.03 6.02 13.59
CA PRO A 12 8.14 5.08 13.50
C PRO A 12 8.25 4.28 14.80
N SER A 13 8.55 2.99 14.68
CA SER A 13 8.78 2.15 15.83
C SER A 13 9.94 1.18 15.59
N LEU A 14 10.78 1.04 16.61
CA LEU A 14 11.86 0.07 16.65
C LEU A 14 11.53 -1.14 17.55
N LEU A 15 10.39 -1.12 18.22
CA LEU A 15 9.98 -2.15 19.17
C LEU A 15 8.51 -2.54 18.97
N PRO A 16 8.13 -3.80 19.25
CA PRO A 16 6.73 -4.25 19.16
C PRO A 16 5.87 -3.79 20.36
N LEU A 17 6.11 -2.61 20.91
CA LEU A 17 5.57 -2.20 22.23
C LEU A 17 4.09 -1.83 22.20
N ARG A 18 3.47 -1.65 21.03
CA ARG A 18 2.06 -1.30 20.94
C ARG A 18 1.20 -2.55 21.13
N ARG A 19 0.65 -2.73 22.33
CA ARG A 19 -0.29 -3.81 22.67
C ARG A 19 -1.72 -3.37 22.38
N GLY A 20 -2.41 -4.11 21.54
CA GLY A 20 -3.82 -3.91 21.20
C GLY A 20 -4.13 -4.49 19.81
N GLY A 21 -5.18 -5.31 19.70
CA GLY A 21 -5.48 -6.10 18.50
C GLY A 21 -5.78 -5.32 17.21
N ASN A 22 -5.80 -3.98 17.29
CA ASN A 22 -6.03 -3.09 16.15
C ASN A 22 -4.75 -2.38 15.66
N ALA A 23 -3.57 -2.71 16.20
CA ALA A 23 -2.32 -2.11 15.72
C ALA A 23 -2.02 -2.55 14.27
N GLN A 24 -1.78 -1.59 13.39
CA GLN A 24 -1.30 -1.83 12.03
C GLN A 24 0.19 -1.50 11.94
N TRP A 25 0.97 -2.42 11.41
CA TRP A 25 2.41 -2.29 11.23
C TRP A 25 2.71 -2.16 9.75
N LEU A 26 3.29 -1.02 9.37
CA LEU A 26 3.58 -0.70 7.97
C LEU A 26 4.99 -1.14 7.61
N GLY A 27 5.15 -1.80 6.48
CA GLY A 27 6.44 -2.14 5.88
C GLY A 27 6.43 -1.87 4.39
N TRP A 28 7.61 -1.87 3.76
CA TRP A 28 7.73 -1.49 2.34
C TRP A 28 8.04 -2.71 1.48
N GLY A 29 7.13 -3.06 0.56
CA GLY A 29 7.27 -4.16 -0.38
C GLY A 29 7.71 -5.48 0.26
N ALA A 30 8.58 -6.22 -0.41
CA ALA A 30 9.23 -7.42 0.13
C ALA A 30 10.53 -7.13 0.94
N LYS A 31 10.77 -5.86 1.33
CA LYS A 31 12.03 -5.45 1.99
C LYS A 31 12.06 -5.86 3.47
N ALA A 32 13.20 -5.63 4.13
CA ALA A 32 13.39 -5.93 5.56
C ALA A 32 12.40 -5.18 6.48
N SER A 33 11.87 -4.03 6.05
CA SER A 33 10.80 -3.32 6.77
C SER A 33 9.50 -4.12 6.82
N ALA A 34 9.10 -4.78 5.72
CA ALA A 34 7.91 -5.63 5.69
C ALA A 34 8.07 -6.89 6.54
N LYS A 35 9.26 -7.52 6.51
CA LYS A 35 9.57 -8.63 7.42
C LYS A 35 9.46 -8.23 8.90
N ARG A 36 9.94 -7.04 9.25
CA ARG A 36 9.80 -6.49 10.61
C ARG A 36 8.35 -6.18 10.97
N ALA A 37 7.60 -5.57 10.06
CA ALA A 37 6.18 -5.27 10.26
C ALA A 37 5.37 -6.55 10.51
N ALA A 38 5.61 -7.61 9.71
CA ALA A 38 5.01 -8.93 9.90
C ALA A 38 5.36 -9.53 11.27
N TRP A 39 6.63 -9.41 11.69
CA TRP A 39 7.07 -9.88 13.01
C TRP A 39 6.40 -9.10 14.16
N TYR A 40 6.33 -7.77 14.07
CA TYR A 40 5.66 -6.93 15.07
C TYR A 40 4.15 -7.20 15.13
N ALA A 41 3.48 -7.36 13.99
CA ALA A 41 2.07 -7.72 13.91
C ALA A 41 1.81 -9.05 14.63
N LYS A 42 2.60 -10.08 14.33
CA LYS A 42 2.50 -11.39 15.00
C LYS A 42 2.72 -11.28 16.51
N TYR A 43 3.70 -10.50 16.96
CA TYR A 43 4.03 -10.39 18.39
C TYR A 43 2.98 -9.59 19.18
N SER A 44 2.41 -8.56 18.56
CA SER A 44 1.45 -7.66 19.21
C SER A 44 -0.02 -8.08 19.06
N GLY A 45 -0.30 -9.09 18.22
CA GLY A 45 -1.67 -9.46 17.82
C GLY A 45 -2.32 -8.46 16.86
N GLY A 46 -1.51 -7.67 16.13
CA GLY A 46 -1.97 -6.69 15.15
C GLY A 46 -1.96 -7.22 13.71
N ARG A 47 -2.00 -6.30 12.73
CA ARG A 47 -1.93 -6.59 11.29
C ARG A 47 -0.66 -6.01 10.67
N ALA A 48 -0.13 -6.67 9.65
CA ALA A 48 0.95 -6.14 8.84
C ALA A 48 0.39 -5.64 7.51
N ILE A 49 0.83 -4.46 7.09
CA ILE A 49 0.44 -3.81 5.85
C ILE A 49 1.71 -3.57 5.03
N GLN A 50 1.71 -4.00 3.77
CA GLN A 50 2.77 -3.74 2.82
C GLN A 50 2.42 -2.50 1.99
N LEU A 51 3.37 -1.57 1.93
CA LEU A 51 3.32 -0.35 1.15
C LEU A 51 4.26 -0.45 -0.04
N GLU A 52 3.86 0.11 -1.18
CA GLU A 52 4.74 0.35 -2.31
C GLU A 52 4.36 1.64 -3.03
N ASP A 53 5.23 2.09 -3.92
CA ASP A 53 4.88 3.16 -4.87
C ASP A 53 3.66 2.76 -5.72
N GLY A 54 2.74 3.70 -5.92
CA GLY A 54 1.62 3.48 -6.83
C GLY A 54 2.06 3.41 -8.28
N PHE A 55 1.24 2.75 -9.13
CA PHE A 55 1.54 2.57 -10.56
C PHE A 55 1.81 3.89 -11.29
N LEU A 56 1.10 4.96 -10.91
CA LEU A 56 1.39 6.34 -11.32
C LEU A 56 2.08 7.06 -10.16
N ARG A 57 3.39 6.84 -10.04
CA ARG A 57 4.17 7.30 -8.88
C ARG A 57 4.28 8.81 -8.80
N SER A 58 4.69 9.50 -9.86
CA SER A 58 5.03 10.93 -9.79
C SER A 58 4.94 11.60 -11.15
N PHE A 59 4.90 12.94 -11.18
CA PHE A 59 4.87 13.73 -12.42
C PHE A 59 6.24 13.85 -13.11
N GLY A 60 7.32 13.44 -12.44
CA GLY A 60 8.68 13.38 -12.97
C GLY A 60 9.39 12.12 -12.47
N THR A 61 10.56 11.81 -13.05
CA THR A 61 11.34 10.61 -12.74
C THR A 61 12.45 10.88 -11.72
N GLY A 62 12.82 9.86 -10.95
CA GLY A 62 13.91 9.94 -9.96
C GLY A 62 13.47 10.36 -8.55
N GLU A 63 14.43 10.42 -7.65
CA GLU A 63 14.20 10.59 -6.21
C GLU A 63 13.72 11.99 -5.81
N HIS A 64 13.94 12.99 -6.67
CA HIS A 64 13.53 14.38 -6.42
C HIS A 64 12.02 14.61 -6.54
N PHE A 65 11.30 13.69 -7.18
CA PHE A 65 9.85 13.77 -7.30
C PHE A 65 9.18 12.86 -6.27
N PRO A 66 8.39 13.43 -5.34
CA PRO A 66 7.74 12.66 -4.29
C PRO A 66 6.62 11.76 -4.87
N PRO A 67 6.40 10.54 -4.33
CA PRO A 67 5.25 9.71 -4.74
C PRO A 67 3.89 10.40 -4.51
N LEU A 68 3.10 10.56 -5.55
CA LEU A 68 1.73 11.07 -5.52
C LEU A 68 0.69 9.98 -5.24
N SER A 69 1.08 8.71 -5.34
CA SER A 69 0.23 7.57 -5.04
C SER A 69 1.01 6.43 -4.39
N LEU A 70 0.31 5.60 -3.62
CA LEU A 70 0.84 4.43 -2.93
C LEU A 70 -0.08 3.24 -3.15
N VAL A 71 0.50 2.05 -3.23
CA VAL A 71 -0.23 0.79 -3.00
C VAL A 71 -0.22 0.51 -1.50
N VAL A 72 -1.39 0.11 -0.98
CA VAL A 72 -1.58 -0.34 0.40
C VAL A 72 -2.20 -1.74 0.33
N ASP A 73 -1.46 -2.75 0.77
CA ASP A 73 -1.87 -4.15 0.67
C ASP A 73 -1.75 -4.85 2.02
N ASP A 74 -2.84 -5.44 2.50
CA ASP A 74 -2.92 -6.14 3.78
C ASP A 74 -2.84 -7.68 3.65
N HIS A 75 -2.71 -8.20 2.43
CA HIS A 75 -2.60 -9.64 2.13
C HIS A 75 -1.18 -10.01 1.65
N GLY A 76 -0.62 -9.18 0.78
CA GLY A 76 0.60 -9.46 0.02
C GLY A 76 1.20 -8.18 -0.53
N ILE A 77 1.79 -8.27 -1.71
CA ILE A 77 2.11 -7.10 -2.52
C ILE A 77 2.03 -7.52 -3.99
N TYR A 78 1.52 -6.64 -4.86
CA TYR A 78 1.07 -7.00 -6.23
C TYR A 78 2.12 -7.70 -7.13
N TYR A 79 3.41 -7.52 -6.88
CA TYR A 79 4.48 -8.15 -7.66
C TYR A 79 4.97 -9.49 -7.08
N ASP A 80 4.56 -9.85 -5.86
CA ASP A 80 4.97 -11.08 -5.21
C ASP A 80 4.05 -12.23 -5.61
N SER A 81 4.41 -12.96 -6.65
CA SER A 81 3.63 -14.09 -7.16
C SER A 81 3.71 -15.36 -6.30
N THR A 82 4.33 -15.32 -5.11
CA THR A 82 4.47 -16.50 -4.23
C THR A 82 3.30 -16.66 -3.25
N ARG A 83 2.43 -15.66 -3.16
CA ARG A 83 1.29 -15.60 -2.25
C ARG A 83 0.23 -14.63 -2.78
N PRO A 84 -1.04 -14.75 -2.38
CA PRO A 84 -2.09 -13.82 -2.79
C PRO A 84 -1.85 -12.38 -2.32
N SER A 85 -2.28 -11.43 -3.14
CA SER A 85 -2.33 -9.99 -2.88
C SER A 85 -3.77 -9.45 -2.86
N ALA A 86 -3.95 -8.26 -2.28
CA ALA A 86 -5.23 -7.58 -2.31
C ALA A 86 -5.63 -7.22 -3.76
N LEU A 87 -4.65 -6.91 -4.63
CA LEU A 87 -4.91 -6.67 -6.04
C LEU A 87 -5.40 -7.91 -6.77
N GLU A 88 -4.78 -9.08 -6.56
CA GLU A 88 -5.26 -10.34 -7.16
C GLU A 88 -6.68 -10.65 -6.72
N THR A 89 -6.98 -10.40 -5.44
CA THR A 89 -8.33 -10.53 -4.89
C THR A 89 -9.31 -9.61 -5.63
N LEU A 90 -8.99 -8.32 -5.77
CA LEU A 90 -9.81 -7.35 -6.52
C LEU A 90 -10.05 -7.77 -7.98
N LEU A 91 -9.00 -8.25 -8.66
CA LEU A 91 -9.09 -8.69 -10.06
C LEU A 91 -9.92 -9.97 -10.24
N ALA A 92 -10.05 -10.78 -9.19
CA ALA A 92 -10.86 -12.00 -9.22
C ALA A 92 -12.36 -11.73 -8.96
N PHE A 93 -12.74 -10.54 -8.47
CA PHE A 93 -14.14 -10.17 -8.32
C PHE A 93 -14.76 -9.79 -9.67
N SER A 94 -16.05 -10.09 -9.84
CA SER A 94 -16.85 -9.70 -11.01
C SER A 94 -17.33 -8.24 -10.96
N VAL A 95 -16.81 -7.44 -10.04
CA VAL A 95 -17.18 -6.03 -9.86
C VAL A 95 -16.40 -5.18 -10.87
N ASP A 96 -17.09 -4.28 -11.56
CA ASP A 96 -16.42 -3.25 -12.34
C ASP A 96 -15.80 -2.21 -11.40
N VAL A 97 -14.49 -2.31 -11.18
CA VAL A 97 -13.74 -1.38 -10.34
C VAL A 97 -13.68 0.05 -10.90
N LEU A 98 -14.14 0.27 -12.14
CA LEU A 98 -14.21 1.58 -12.78
C LEU A 98 -15.62 2.20 -12.73
N GLU A 99 -16.59 1.48 -12.17
CA GLU A 99 -17.96 1.99 -12.04
C GLU A 99 -17.96 3.31 -11.26
N GLY A 100 -18.62 4.33 -11.83
CA GLY A 100 -18.70 5.67 -11.26
C GLY A 100 -17.48 6.57 -11.49
N ILE A 101 -16.37 6.07 -12.04
CA ILE A 101 -15.14 6.86 -12.32
C ILE A 101 -14.70 6.80 -13.80
N ALA A 102 -15.51 6.24 -14.69
CA ALA A 102 -15.12 6.00 -16.08
C ALA A 102 -14.69 7.28 -16.84
N ASP A 103 -15.38 8.40 -16.63
CA ASP A 103 -15.03 9.69 -17.24
C ASP A 103 -13.71 10.24 -16.71
N ASP A 104 -13.46 10.10 -15.41
CA ASP A 104 -12.19 10.49 -14.80
C ASP A 104 -11.03 9.63 -15.31
N VAL A 105 -11.24 8.32 -15.48
CA VAL A 105 -10.26 7.42 -16.10
C VAL A 105 -9.97 7.82 -17.53
N LYS A 106 -10.99 8.16 -18.32
CA LYS A 106 -10.83 8.64 -19.70
C LYS A 106 -10.04 9.94 -19.75
N ARG A 107 -10.38 10.91 -18.90
CA ARG A 107 -9.66 12.18 -18.77
C ARG A 107 -8.21 11.96 -18.34
N ALA A 108 -7.97 11.13 -17.33
CA ALA A 108 -6.63 10.82 -16.84
C ALA A 108 -5.76 10.19 -17.93
N LYS A 109 -6.29 9.22 -18.68
CA LYS A 109 -5.58 8.63 -19.83
C LYS A 109 -5.16 9.68 -20.86
N ALA A 110 -6.04 10.63 -21.18
CA ALA A 110 -5.74 11.70 -22.14
C ALA A 110 -4.72 12.75 -21.64
N LEU A 111 -4.48 12.82 -20.33
CA LEU A 111 -3.47 13.70 -19.73
C LEU A 111 -2.10 13.04 -19.59
N VAL A 112 -2.06 11.71 -19.59
CA VAL A 112 -0.84 10.91 -19.37
C VAL A 112 -0.27 10.34 -20.67
N LEU A 113 -1.13 10.03 -21.65
CA LEU A 113 -0.78 9.49 -22.98
C LEU A 113 -0.84 10.59 -24.04
#